data_AF-A0A831LUC9-F1
#
_entry.id   AF-A0A831LUC9-F1
#
_cell.length_a   1.000
_cell.length_b   1.000
_cell.length_c   1.000
_cell.angle_alpha   90.00
_cell.angle_beta   90.00
_cell.angle_gamma   90.00
#
_symmetry.space_group_name_H-M   'P 1'
#
loop_
_entity.id
_entity.type
_entity.pdbx_description
1 polymer ?
#
loop_
_entity_poly.entity_id
_entity_poly.type
_entity_poly.pdbx_seq_one_letter_code
_entity_poly.pdbx_strand_id
1 'polypeptide(L)'
;MSTEKPYYLMSETIKELLFKNGQPDGAYFFFADTCPLCDSKRLKKLFRQWGIGYFRCKECEFVFSNPRLTDKGAYRWYNSDYYNAAMETEHYIAENYTKYYSISLNEYHFKKAIRLFKGRDFPRNVSIADLGCGSGAILH
;
A
#
# COMPACT_ATOMS: atom_id res chain seq x y z
N MET A 1 5.94 15.21 -25.01
CA MET A 1 5.15 14.41 -24.05
C MET A 1 5.76 14.62 -22.67
N SER A 2 4.96 15.11 -21.73
CA SER A 2 5.41 15.39 -20.35
C SER A 2 5.98 14.13 -19.71
N THR A 3 7.20 14.21 -19.20
CA THR A 3 7.93 13.14 -18.49
C THR A 3 7.58 13.15 -17.00
N GLU A 4 6.31 13.26 -16.66
CA GLU A 4 5.87 13.15 -15.27
C GLU A 4 6.09 11.72 -14.78
N LYS A 5 6.94 11.56 -13.77
CA LYS A 5 7.23 10.25 -13.18
C LYS A 5 5.92 9.71 -12.56
N PRO A 6 5.60 8.42 -12.73
CA PRO A 6 4.31 7.83 -12.34
C PRO A 6 3.92 8.05 -10.86
N TYR A 7 4.92 8.22 -9.98
CA TYR A 7 4.70 8.54 -8.56
C TYR A 7 4.05 9.91 -8.31
N TYR A 8 4.26 10.90 -9.19
CA TYR A 8 3.64 12.21 -9.05
C TYR A 8 2.14 12.13 -9.33
N LEU A 9 1.74 11.40 -10.38
CA LEU A 9 0.33 11.19 -10.75
C LEU A 9 -0.46 10.49 -9.64
N MET A 10 0.12 9.48 -8.99
CA MET A 10 -0.50 8.82 -7.84
C MET A 10 -0.74 9.80 -6.68
N SER A 11 0.26 10.62 -6.36
CA SER A 11 0.18 11.56 -5.24
C SER A 11 -0.82 12.70 -5.48
N GLU A 12 -0.99 13.15 -6.72
CA GLU A 12 -2.02 14.14 -7.06
C GLU A 12 -3.41 13.52 -7.04
N THR A 13 -3.59 12.32 -7.59
CA THR A 13 -4.88 11.61 -7.53
C THR A 13 -5.34 11.38 -6.09
N ILE A 14 -4.42 10.97 -5.20
CA ILE A 14 -4.73 10.83 -3.76
C ILE A 14 -5.21 12.14 -3.16
N LYS A 15 -4.56 13.26 -3.50
CA LYS A 15 -4.97 14.59 -3.01
C LYS A 15 -6.33 14.98 -3.56
N GLU A 16 -6.58 14.81 -4.85
CA GLU A 16 -7.87 15.11 -5.48
C GLU A 16 -9.02 14.31 -4.87
N LEU A 17 -8.79 13.02 -4.58
CA LEU A 17 -9.82 12.13 -4.08
C LEU A 17 -10.10 12.29 -2.58
N LEU A 18 -9.05 12.54 -1.79
CA LEU A 18 -9.11 12.35 -0.34
C LEU A 18 -8.73 13.60 0.47
N PHE A 19 -8.26 14.66 -0.18
CA PHE A 19 -7.92 15.91 0.49
C PHE A 19 -8.97 16.98 0.19
N LYS A 20 -9.19 17.86 1.16
CA LYS A 20 -10.04 19.05 1.03
C LYS A 20 -9.20 20.27 1.35
N ASN A 21 -9.14 21.23 0.43
CA ASN A 21 -8.35 22.47 0.57
C ASN A 21 -6.87 22.20 0.91
N GLY A 22 -6.27 21.17 0.31
CA GLY A 22 -4.87 20.80 0.53
C GLY A 22 -4.56 20.14 1.88
N GLN A 23 -5.58 19.78 2.67
CA GLN A 23 -5.43 19.01 3.90
C GLN A 23 -6.17 17.68 3.82
N PRO A 24 -5.74 16.63 4.54
CA PRO A 24 -6.47 15.37 4.61
C PRO A 24 -7.92 15.60 5.07
N ASP A 25 -8.90 15.12 4.31
CA ASP A 25 -10.31 15.26 4.67
C ASP A 25 -10.66 14.29 5.83
N GLY A 26 -11.21 14.82 6.92
CA GLY A 26 -11.63 14.03 8.08
C GLY A 26 -12.71 12.99 7.78
N ALA A 27 -13.40 13.09 6.64
CA ALA A 27 -14.32 12.05 6.17
C ALA A 27 -13.62 10.79 5.68
N TYR A 28 -12.34 10.89 5.27
CA TYR A 28 -11.55 9.80 4.71
C TYR A 28 -10.35 9.44 5.57
N PHE A 29 -9.97 10.31 6.49
CA PHE A 29 -8.81 10.15 7.36
C PHE A 29 -9.17 10.25 8.84
N PHE A 30 -8.46 9.51 9.67
CA PHE A 30 -8.50 9.65 11.13
C PHE A 30 -7.09 9.84 11.70
N PHE A 31 -7.00 10.54 12.83
CA PHE A 31 -5.75 10.71 13.57
C PHE A 31 -5.66 9.67 14.67
N ALA A 32 -4.54 8.96 14.73
CA ALA A 32 -4.23 8.04 15.82
C ALA A 32 -3.52 8.81 16.94
N ASP A 33 -4.12 8.84 18.12
CA ASP A 33 -3.54 9.47 19.33
C ASP A 33 -2.57 8.54 20.08
N THR A 34 -2.60 7.25 19.75
CA THR A 34 -1.76 6.19 20.32
C THR A 34 -1.06 5.41 19.22
N CYS A 35 0.01 4.70 19.59
CA CYS A 35 0.68 3.77 18.69
C CYS A 35 -0.26 2.59 18.36
N PRO A 36 -0.46 2.25 17.09
CA PRO A 36 -1.37 1.16 16.70
C PRO A 36 -0.85 -0.24 17.02
N LEU A 37 0.39 -0.39 17.53
CA LEU A 37 0.96 -1.69 17.91
C LEU A 37 1.05 -1.91 19.42
N CYS A 38 1.23 -0.86 20.21
CA CYS A 38 1.45 -0.99 21.66
C CYS A 38 0.69 0.05 22.50
N ASP A 39 -0.23 0.79 21.89
CA ASP A 39 -1.10 1.80 22.53
C ASP A 39 -0.41 2.95 23.26
N SER A 40 0.92 3.05 23.17
CA SER A 40 1.68 4.16 23.74
C SER A 40 1.28 5.52 23.14
N LYS A 41 1.15 6.54 23.99
CA LYS A 41 0.99 7.94 23.59
C LYS A 41 2.31 8.64 23.27
N ARG A 42 3.46 7.98 23.47
CA ARG A 42 4.79 8.57 23.28
C ARG A 42 5.16 8.55 21.79
N LEU A 43 4.62 9.49 21.03
CA LEU A 43 4.80 9.58 19.57
C LEU A 43 5.74 10.73 19.20
N LYS A 44 6.68 10.49 18.27
CA LYS A 44 7.54 11.52 17.67
C LYS A 44 7.26 11.61 16.18
N LYS A 45 6.88 12.80 15.70
CA LYS A 45 6.83 13.08 14.25
C LYS A 45 8.24 13.01 13.66
N LEU A 46 8.39 12.25 12.57
CA LEU A 46 9.65 12.10 11.84
C LEU A 46 9.73 13.08 10.66
N PHE A 47 8.80 12.96 9.72
CA PHE A 47 8.76 13.77 8.50
C PHE A 47 7.33 13.88 7.96
N ARG A 48 7.18 14.63 6.86
CA ARG A 48 5.93 14.72 6.09
C ARG A 48 6.22 14.39 4.64
N GLN A 49 5.38 13.57 4.02
CA GLN A 49 5.48 13.22 2.60
C GLN A 49 4.09 13.27 1.99
N TRP A 50 3.95 13.97 0.86
CA TRP A 50 2.68 14.17 0.14
C TRP A 50 1.52 14.63 1.03
N GLY A 51 1.80 15.52 1.99
CA GLY A 51 0.78 16.03 2.89
C GLY A 51 0.47 15.13 4.10
N ILE A 52 0.98 13.90 4.16
CA ILE A 52 0.80 12.95 5.26
C ILE A 52 2.02 12.95 6.19
N GLY A 53 1.79 12.95 7.51
CA GLY A 53 2.85 12.86 8.51
C GLY A 53 3.27 11.42 8.76
N TYR A 54 4.54 11.20 9.09
CA TYR A 54 5.05 9.91 9.55
C TYR A 54 5.55 10.06 10.98
N PHE A 55 5.17 9.13 11.85
CA PHE A 55 5.41 9.17 13.28
C PHE A 55 6.11 7.88 13.72
N ARG A 56 6.95 7.99 14.74
CA ARG A 56 7.61 6.87 15.42
C ARG A 56 7.15 6.79 16.86
N CYS A 57 6.72 5.62 17.30
CA CYS A 57 6.51 5.32 18.71
C CYS A 57 7.86 5.28 19.45
N LYS A 58 7.95 5.91 20.63
CA LYS A 58 9.16 5.91 21.48
C LYS A 58 9.26 4.71 22.42
N GLU A 59 8.31 3.80 22.37
CA GLU A 59 8.31 2.57 23.17
C GLU A 59 8.65 1.35 22.31
N CYS A 60 7.88 1.11 21.23
CA CYS A 60 8.12 -0.04 20.34
C CYS A 60 8.87 0.31 19.04
N GLU A 61 9.27 1.57 18.86
CA GLU A 61 9.98 2.09 17.68
C GLU A 61 9.24 1.93 16.33
N PHE A 62 7.98 1.49 16.36
CA PHE A 62 7.12 1.35 15.17
C PHE A 62 6.90 2.68 14.48
N VAL A 63 7.02 2.67 13.15
CA VAL A 63 6.81 3.84 12.30
C VAL A 63 5.50 3.68 11.53
N PHE A 64 4.65 4.69 11.56
CA PHE A 64 3.35 4.68 10.89
C PHE A 64 2.99 6.07 10.36
N SER A 65 2.13 6.11 9.34
CA SER A 65 1.54 7.35 8.84
C SER A 65 0.45 7.85 9.79
N ASN A 66 0.35 9.17 9.95
CA ASN A 66 -0.71 9.85 10.68
C ASN A 66 -1.00 11.21 9.99
N PRO A 67 -2.23 11.46 9.51
CA PRO A 67 -3.43 10.64 9.68
C PRO A 67 -3.42 9.35 8.83
N ARG A 68 -4.29 8.40 9.18
CA ARG A 68 -4.50 7.12 8.50
C ARG A 68 -5.84 7.11 7.75
N LEU A 69 -5.95 6.30 6.70
CA LEU A 69 -7.22 6.11 6.01
C LEU A 69 -8.23 5.42 6.92
N THR A 70 -9.46 5.95 6.93
CA THR A 70 -10.65 5.22 7.39
C THR A 70 -11.02 4.14 6.36
N ASP A 71 -11.91 3.22 6.72
CA ASP A 71 -12.46 2.24 5.77
C ASP A 71 -13.09 2.92 4.55
N LYS A 72 -13.77 4.05 4.76
CA LYS A 72 -14.35 4.86 3.67
C LYS A 72 -13.26 5.43 2.76
N GLY A 73 -12.17 5.95 3.33
CA GLY A 73 -11.03 6.47 2.58
C GLY A 73 -10.31 5.38 1.80
N ALA A 74 -10.09 4.22 2.42
CA ALA A 74 -9.51 3.05 1.79
C ALA A 74 -10.40 2.56 0.63
N TYR A 75 -11.70 2.42 0.86
CA TYR A 75 -12.67 2.04 -0.17
C TYR A 75 -12.62 3.02 -1.35
N ARG A 76 -12.63 4.34 -1.08
CA ARG A 76 -12.61 5.37 -2.12
C ARG A 76 -11.34 5.29 -2.98
N TRP A 77 -10.19 5.03 -2.36
CA TRP A 77 -8.91 4.88 -3.07
C TRP A 77 -8.87 3.59 -3.89
N TYR A 78 -9.12 2.45 -3.26
CA TYR A 78 -9.00 1.13 -3.90
C TYR A 78 -10.06 0.89 -4.98
N ASN A 79 -11.14 1.68 -5.01
CA ASN A 79 -12.14 1.66 -6.07
C ASN A 79 -12.10 2.94 -6.94
N SER A 80 -10.95 3.61 -7.00
CA SER A 80 -10.77 4.75 -7.90
C SER A 80 -10.37 4.28 -9.31
N ASP A 81 -10.75 5.06 -10.32
CA ASP A 81 -10.40 4.77 -11.72
C ASP A 81 -8.89 4.64 -11.91
N TYR A 82 -8.10 5.47 -11.21
CA TYR A 82 -6.65 5.38 -11.23
C TYR A 82 -6.15 4.05 -10.68
N TYR A 83 -6.64 3.64 -9.50
CA TYR A 83 -6.19 2.38 -8.90
C TYR A 83 -6.61 1.18 -9.75
N ASN A 84 -7.83 1.18 -10.27
CA ASN A 84 -8.32 0.14 -11.18
C ASN A 84 -7.46 0.06 -12.44
N ALA A 85 -7.19 1.19 -13.11
CA ALA A 85 -6.34 1.22 -14.30
C ALA A 85 -4.91 0.74 -13.99
N ALA A 86 -4.37 1.07 -12.82
CA ALA A 86 -3.06 0.57 -12.38
C ALA A 86 -3.06 -0.96 -12.19
N MET A 87 -4.13 -1.53 -11.62
CA MET A 87 -4.28 -2.98 -11.45
C MET A 87 -4.50 -3.69 -12.78
N GLU A 88 -5.30 -3.14 -13.69
CA GLU A 88 -5.49 -3.68 -15.05
C GLU A 88 -4.17 -3.66 -15.84
N THR A 89 -3.41 -2.57 -15.74
CA THR A 89 -2.09 -2.47 -16.35
C THR A 89 -1.13 -3.51 -15.78
N GLU A 90 -1.14 -3.69 -14.46
CA GLU A 90 -0.34 -4.70 -13.78
C GLU A 90 -0.68 -6.10 -14.26
N HIS A 91 -1.96 -6.45 -14.31
CA HIS A 91 -2.44 -7.73 -14.79
C HIS A 91 -2.05 -7.97 -16.26
N TYR A 92 -2.30 -7.00 -17.15
CA TYR A 92 -1.91 -7.11 -18.55
C TYR A 92 -0.41 -7.34 -18.73
N ILE A 93 0.45 -6.61 -18.00
CA ILE A 93 1.90 -6.79 -18.09
C ILE A 93 2.31 -8.15 -17.53
N ALA A 94 1.71 -8.57 -16.41
CA ALA A 94 1.99 -9.85 -15.77
C ALA A 94 1.71 -11.04 -16.69
N GLU A 95 0.57 -11.01 -17.40
CA GLU A 95 0.15 -12.08 -18.31
C GLU A 95 0.93 -12.10 -19.63
N ASN A 96 1.25 -10.93 -20.19
CA ASN A 96 1.76 -10.84 -21.56
C ASN A 96 3.28 -10.68 -21.67
N TYR A 97 3.95 -10.19 -20.62
CA TYR A 97 5.38 -9.85 -20.70
C TYR A 97 6.21 -10.45 -19.57
N THR A 98 5.78 -10.32 -18.32
CA THR A 98 6.52 -10.86 -17.18
C THR A 98 5.66 -11.04 -15.94
N LYS A 99 5.54 -12.28 -15.47
CA LYS A 99 4.84 -12.63 -14.22
C LYS A 99 5.37 -11.99 -12.94
N TYR A 100 6.47 -11.25 -13.01
CA TYR A 100 7.08 -10.56 -11.88
C TYR A 100 6.76 -9.07 -11.82
N TYR A 101 5.93 -8.56 -12.73
CA TYR A 101 5.53 -7.17 -12.73
C TYR A 101 4.51 -6.92 -11.62
N SER A 102 4.81 -5.95 -10.75
CA SER A 102 3.84 -5.33 -9.87
C SER A 102 4.21 -3.87 -9.66
N ILE A 103 3.23 -3.01 -9.45
CA ILE A 103 3.48 -1.61 -9.10
C ILE A 103 4.22 -1.47 -7.77
N SER A 104 4.10 -2.48 -6.89
CA SER A 104 4.70 -2.48 -5.55
C SER A 104 5.83 -3.49 -5.37
N LEU A 105 5.93 -4.49 -6.24
CA LEU A 105 6.89 -5.59 -6.11
C LEU A 105 7.74 -5.72 -7.38
N ASN A 106 8.86 -6.43 -7.25
CA ASN A 106 9.73 -6.74 -8.37
C ASN A 106 10.18 -8.19 -8.27
N GLU A 107 10.86 -8.69 -9.29
CA GLU A 107 11.32 -10.09 -9.36
C GLU A 107 12.08 -10.56 -8.10
N TYR A 108 12.86 -9.68 -7.46
CA TYR A 108 13.57 -10.03 -6.23
C TYR A 108 12.60 -10.37 -5.09
N HIS A 109 11.52 -9.60 -4.92
CA HIS A 109 10.50 -9.86 -3.91
C HIS A 109 9.80 -11.20 -4.15
N PHE A 110 9.40 -11.48 -5.39
CA PHE A 110 8.80 -12.77 -5.77
C PHE A 110 9.75 -13.94 -5.49
N LYS A 111 11.00 -13.86 -5.95
CA LYS A 111 12.01 -14.91 -5.69
C LYS A 111 12.25 -15.11 -4.20
N LYS A 112 12.25 -14.04 -3.41
CA LYS A 112 12.39 -14.12 -1.95
C LYS A 112 11.21 -14.85 -1.31
N ALA A 113 9.98 -14.56 -1.73
CA ALA A 113 8.78 -15.25 -1.25
C ALA A 113 8.86 -16.76 -1.57
N ILE A 114 9.13 -17.13 -2.83
CA ILE A 114 9.24 -18.54 -3.25
C ILE A 114 10.33 -19.30 -2.49
N ARG A 115 11.45 -18.65 -2.14
CA ARG A 115 12.51 -19.28 -1.33
C ARG A 115 12.03 -19.72 0.05
N LEU A 116 11.01 -19.07 0.63
CA LEU A 116 10.45 -19.49 1.93
C LEU A 116 9.77 -20.86 1.84
N PHE A 117 9.24 -21.21 0.67
CA PHE A 117 8.55 -22.47 0.40
C PHE A 117 9.50 -23.56 -0.12
N LYS A 118 10.66 -23.19 -0.68
CA LYS A 118 11.62 -24.13 -1.26
C LYS A 118 12.14 -25.12 -0.21
N GLY A 119 12.00 -26.42 -0.48
CA GLY A 119 12.48 -27.49 0.42
C GLY A 119 11.57 -27.76 1.61
N ARG A 120 10.35 -27.19 1.65
CA ARG A 120 9.32 -27.58 2.61
C ARG A 120 8.36 -28.58 1.94
N ASP A 121 8.02 -29.63 2.67
CA ASP A 121 6.95 -30.53 2.28
C ASP A 121 5.60 -29.92 2.66
N PHE A 122 4.80 -29.63 1.65
CA PHE A 122 3.41 -29.21 1.85
C PHE A 122 2.49 -30.42 1.60
N PRO A 123 1.44 -30.61 2.43
CA PRO A 123 0.37 -31.54 2.11
C PRO A 123 -0.17 -31.29 0.68
N ARG A 124 -0.61 -32.34 -0.01
CA ARG A 124 -1.12 -32.22 -1.39
C ARG A 124 -2.33 -31.29 -1.53
N ASN A 125 -3.04 -31.00 -0.44
CA ASN A 125 -4.27 -30.19 -0.42
C ASN A 125 -4.11 -28.99 0.52
N VAL A 126 -3.14 -28.12 0.25
CA VAL A 126 -2.98 -26.86 0.99
C VAL A 126 -3.73 -25.74 0.25
N SER A 127 -4.58 -25.04 0.98
CA SER A 127 -5.16 -23.76 0.54
C SER A 127 -4.26 -22.62 0.99
N ILE A 128 -3.96 -21.69 0.08
CA ILE A 128 -3.14 -20.51 0.35
C ILE A 128 -4.05 -19.27 0.27
N ALA A 129 -3.95 -18.39 1.26
CA ALA A 129 -4.60 -17.09 1.25
C ALA A 129 -3.54 -15.99 1.17
N ASP A 130 -3.72 -15.04 0.25
CA ASP A 130 -2.89 -13.85 0.11
C ASP A 130 -3.69 -12.61 0.53
N LEU A 131 -3.29 -12.01 1.66
CA LEU A 131 -3.98 -10.85 2.22
C LEU A 131 -3.42 -9.57 1.62
N GLY A 132 -4.29 -8.79 0.97
CA GLY A 132 -3.85 -7.59 0.25
C GLY A 132 -3.20 -7.92 -1.09
N CYS A 133 -3.70 -8.94 -1.79
CA CYS A 133 -3.16 -9.46 -3.04
C CYS A 133 -3.17 -8.46 -4.23
N GLY A 134 -3.85 -7.31 -4.09
CA GLY A 134 -3.93 -6.31 -5.15
C GLY A 134 -4.50 -6.89 -6.43
N SER A 135 -3.71 -6.88 -7.51
CA SER A 135 -4.03 -7.48 -8.81
C SER A 135 -4.13 -9.02 -8.80
N GLY A 136 -3.64 -9.67 -7.73
CA GLY A 136 -3.52 -11.12 -7.65
C GLY A 136 -2.21 -11.69 -8.19
N ALA A 137 -1.25 -10.85 -8.61
CA ALA A 137 -0.02 -11.28 -9.31
C ALA A 137 0.85 -12.34 -8.59
N ILE A 138 0.69 -12.56 -7.28
CA ILE A 138 1.42 -13.59 -6.52
C ILE A 138 0.79 -14.99 -6.64
N LEU A 139 -0.54 -15.09 -6.65
CA LEU A 139 -1.26 -16.36 -6.63
C LEU A 139 -2.00 -16.68 -7.94
N HIS A 140 -2.04 -15.75 -8.90
CA HIS A 140 -2.60 -15.94 -10.23
C HIS A 140 -1.65 -16.69 -11.17
#